data_AF-I4H5T1-F1
#
_entry.id   AF-I4H5T1-F1
#
_cell.length_a   1.000
_cell.length_b   1.000
_cell.length_c   1.000
_cell.angle_alpha   90.00
_cell.angle_beta   90.00
_cell.angle_gamma   90.00
#
_symmetry.space_group_name_H-M   'P 1'
#
loop_
_entity.id
_entity.type
_entity.pdbx_description
1 polymer ?
#
loop_
_entity_poly.entity_id
_entity_poly.type
_entity_poly.pdbx_seq_one_letter_code
_entity_poly.pdbx_strand_id
1 'polypeptide(L)'
;MAKRKRQSPNAAQKLVRGAIRDFINQLNGIVIEPEINTPVKGTEAWYRDKLAGELGGKTEVYIDKVGRIDVLTNTEIIEVKNTKGWKSAIGQIKSYGQ
;
A
#
# COMPACT_ATOMS: atom_id res chain seq x y z
N MET A 1 44.12 21.18 12.76
CA MET A 1 43.63 19.89 12.24
C MET A 1 42.28 20.08 11.58
N ALA A 2 42.15 19.83 10.27
CA ALA A 2 40.88 19.98 9.56
C ALA A 2 39.91 18.84 9.91
N LYS A 3 38.71 19.16 10.42
CA LYS A 3 37.67 18.15 10.68
C LYS A 3 37.13 17.64 9.33
N ARG A 4 37.45 16.39 8.98
CA ARG A 4 36.89 15.70 7.80
C ARG A 4 35.37 15.56 7.97
N LYS A 5 34.58 16.26 7.16
CA LYS A 5 33.11 16.13 7.13
C LYS A 5 32.76 14.69 6.75
N ARG A 6 32.04 13.96 7.63
CA ARG A 6 31.48 12.65 7.30
C ARG A 6 30.49 12.82 6.16
N GLN A 7 30.80 12.24 4.99
CA GLN A 7 29.85 12.13 3.90
C GLN A 7 28.78 11.08 4.23
N SER A 8 27.53 11.40 3.92
CA SER A 8 26.44 10.44 4.05
C SER A 8 26.60 9.31 3.02
N PRO A 9 26.19 8.08 3.35
CA PRO A 9 26.34 6.95 2.45
C PRO A 9 25.48 7.12 1.20
N ASN A 10 26.02 6.73 0.04
CA ASN A 10 25.28 6.74 -1.22
C ASN A 10 24.25 5.59 -1.29
N ALA A 11 23.43 5.57 -2.34
CA ALA A 11 22.35 4.58 -2.49
C ALA A 11 22.86 3.12 -2.46
N ALA A 12 23.95 2.83 -3.18
CA ALA A 12 24.57 1.50 -3.19
C ALA A 12 25.06 1.09 -1.80
N GLN A 13 25.72 2.00 -1.07
CA GLN A 13 26.18 1.75 0.30
C GLN A 13 25.02 1.52 1.27
N LYS A 14 23.87 2.20 1.09
CA LYS A 14 22.67 1.97 1.89
C LYS A 14 22.08 0.58 1.63
N LEU A 15 22.04 0.16 0.37
CA LEU A 15 21.49 -1.14 -0.04
C LEU A 15 22.34 -2.30 0.49
N VAL A 16 23.67 -2.22 0.33
CA VAL A 16 24.61 -3.22 0.89
C VAL A 16 24.49 -3.29 2.41
N ARG A 17 24.36 -2.14 3.10
CA ARG A 17 24.16 -2.12 4.56
C ARG A 17 22.83 -2.75 4.99
N GLY A 18 21.78 -2.61 4.19
CA GLY A 18 20.49 -3.30 4.41
C GLY A 18 20.68 -4.82 4.35
N ALA A 19 21.25 -5.32 3.25
CA ALA A 19 21.48 -6.76 3.07
C ALA A 19 22.34 -7.39 4.17
N ILE A 20 23.40 -6.70 4.61
CA ILE A 20 24.25 -7.16 5.72
C ILE A 20 23.45 -7.23 7.03
N ARG A 21 22.60 -6.22 7.29
CA ARG A 21 21.74 -6.20 8.48
C ARG A 21 20.76 -7.37 8.47
N ASP A 22 20.13 -7.63 7.33
CA ASP A 22 19.15 -8.70 7.18
C ASP A 22 19.80 -10.07 7.37
N PHE A 23 21.01 -10.27 6.82
CA PHE A 23 21.80 -11.48 7.04
C PHE A 23 22.17 -11.70 8.51
N ILE A 24 22.60 -10.65 9.22
CA ILE A 24 22.90 -10.73 10.66
C ILE A 24 21.64 -11.09 11.46
N ASN A 25 20.50 -10.48 11.14
CA ASN A 25 19.23 -10.79 11.79
C ASN A 25 18.84 -12.26 11.59
N GLN A 26 19.00 -12.78 10.37
CA GLN A 26 18.75 -14.19 10.06
C GLN A 26 19.66 -15.13 10.86
N LEU A 27 20.97 -14.84 10.94
CA LEU A 27 21.92 -15.65 11.72
C LEU A 27 21.58 -15.67 13.22
N ASN A 28 21.10 -14.55 13.74
CA ASN A 28 20.71 -14.42 15.15
C ASN A 28 19.32 -14.98 15.46
N GLY A 29 18.64 -15.60 14.47
CA GLY A 29 17.27 -16.09 14.64
C GLY A 29 16.24 -14.99 14.87
N ILE A 30 16.56 -13.73 14.53
CA ILE A 30 15.64 -12.60 14.61
C ILE A 30 14.75 -12.67 13.37
N VAL A 31 13.53 -13.15 13.55
CA VAL A 31 12.48 -13.08 12.54
C VAL A 31 11.95 -11.65 12.55
N ILE A 32 12.25 -10.89 11.49
CA ILE A 32 11.55 -9.63 11.24
C ILE A 32 10.20 -10.00 10.66
N GLU A 33 9.17 -10.06 11.50
CA GLU A 33 7.82 -10.15 10.97
C GLU A 33 7.54 -8.88 10.16
N PRO A 34 7.01 -9.00 8.93
CA PRO A 34 6.58 -7.84 8.19
C PRO A 34 5.53 -7.13 9.04
N GLU A 35 5.83 -5.88 9.43
CA GLU A 35 4.87 -5.06 10.14
C GLU A 35 3.64 -4.91 9.24
N ILE A 36 2.55 -5.59 9.60
CA ILE A 36 1.29 -5.53 8.86
C ILE A 36 0.76 -4.13 9.10
N ASN A 37 1.04 -3.22 8.17
CA ASN A 37 0.62 -1.84 8.29
C ASN A 37 -0.89 -1.78 8.06
N THR A 38 -1.65 -1.99 9.13
CA THR A 38 -3.11 -1.86 9.10
C THR A 38 -3.45 -0.44 8.67
N PRO A 39 -4.39 -0.24 7.74
CA PRO A 39 -4.75 1.09 7.31
C PRO A 39 -5.10 1.99 8.50
N VAL A 40 -4.64 3.23 8.47
CA VAL A 40 -4.96 4.19 9.52
C VAL A 40 -6.41 4.64 9.36
N LYS A 41 -7.18 4.63 10.46
CA LYS A 41 -8.57 5.11 10.47
C LYS A 41 -8.67 6.50 9.87
N GLY A 42 -9.58 6.68 8.91
CA GLY A 42 -9.76 7.94 8.18
C GLY A 42 -9.14 7.96 6.77
N THR A 43 -8.29 6.99 6.44
CA THR A 43 -7.78 6.80 5.07
C THR A 43 -8.79 6.07 4.18
N GLU A 44 -8.72 6.26 2.87
CA GLU A 44 -9.54 5.52 1.88
C GLU A 44 -9.36 4.01 2.05
N ALA A 45 -8.11 3.54 2.26
CA ALA A 45 -7.81 2.13 2.50
C ALA A 45 -8.52 1.57 3.75
N TRP A 46 -8.60 2.34 4.84
CA TRP A 46 -9.31 1.89 6.05
C TRP A 46 -10.81 1.73 5.81
N TYR A 47 -11.43 2.69 5.12
CA TYR A 47 -12.86 2.59 4.79
C TYR A 47 -13.14 1.48 3.76
N ARG A 48 -12.26 1.28 2.77
CA ARG A 48 -12.32 0.16 1.82
C ARG A 48 -12.30 -1.17 2.54
N ASP A 49 -11.32 -1.41 3.40
CA ASP A 49 -11.16 -2.70 4.08
C ASP A 49 -12.30 -2.96 5.08
N LYS A 50 -12.72 -1.91 5.80
CA LYS A 50 -13.90 -2.00 6.67
C LYS A 50 -15.15 -2.37 5.87
N LEU A 51 -15.43 -1.66 4.78
CA LEU A 51 -16.63 -1.86 3.97
C LEU A 51 -16.62 -3.24 3.28
N ALA A 52 -15.47 -3.66 2.75
CA ALA A 52 -15.31 -4.99 2.17
C ALA A 52 -15.57 -6.09 3.20
N GLY A 53 -15.08 -5.94 4.44
CA GLY A 53 -15.37 -6.86 5.53
C GLY A 53 -16.85 -6.92 5.91
N GLU A 54 -17.53 -5.77 5.93
CA GLU A 54 -18.98 -5.69 6.22
C GLU A 54 -19.84 -6.30 5.11
N LEU A 55 -19.42 -6.19 3.85
CA LEU A 55 -20.18 -6.65 2.68
C LEU A 55 -19.75 -8.03 2.16
N GLY A 56 -18.70 -8.64 2.73
CA GLY A 56 -18.09 -9.86 2.18
C GLY A 56 -17.46 -9.64 0.80
N GLY A 57 -17.02 -8.42 0.49
CA GLY A 57 -16.43 -8.03 -0.79
C GLY A 57 -14.93 -8.31 -0.90
N LYS A 58 -14.43 -8.38 -2.13
CA LYS A 58 -12.99 -8.46 -2.45
C LYS A 58 -12.43 -7.06 -2.64
N THR A 59 -11.22 -6.81 -2.18
CA THR A 59 -10.55 -5.50 -2.35
C THR A 59 -9.54 -5.50 -3.49
N GLU A 60 -9.28 -4.31 -4.06
CA GLU A 60 -8.21 -4.05 -5.04
C GLU A 60 -8.25 -5.02 -6.25
N VAL A 61 -9.45 -5.31 -6.75
CA VAL A 61 -9.66 -6.28 -7.82
C VAL A 61 -9.22 -5.70 -9.15
N TYR A 62 -8.20 -6.30 -9.76
CA TYR A 62 -7.60 -5.81 -11.00
C TYR A 62 -8.51 -6.03 -12.21
N ILE A 63 -8.69 -4.97 -13.00
CA ILE A 63 -9.28 -5.00 -14.34
C ILE A 63 -8.20 -4.65 -15.34
N ASP A 64 -7.94 -5.55 -16.28
CA ASP A 64 -6.91 -5.36 -17.31
C ASP A 64 -7.10 -4.03 -18.04
N LYS A 65 -6.03 -3.23 -18.11
CA LYS A 65 -5.96 -1.93 -18.80
C LYS A 65 -6.87 -0.81 -18.27
N VAL A 66 -7.70 -1.05 -17.25
CA VAL A 66 -8.60 -0.04 -16.68
C VAL A 66 -8.11 0.44 -15.32
N GLY A 67 -7.78 -0.48 -14.41
CA GLY A 67 -7.40 -0.12 -13.05
C GLY A 67 -7.74 -1.21 -12.03
N ARG A 68 -8.07 -0.80 -10.80
CA ARG A 68 -8.46 -1.71 -9.71
C ARG A 68 -9.74 -1.21 -9.07
N ILE A 69 -10.70 -2.12 -8.90
CA ILE A 69 -11.91 -1.84 -8.13
C ILE A 69 -11.56 -1.86 -6.65
N ASP A 70 -11.94 -0.83 -5.90
CA ASP A 70 -11.68 -0.76 -4.47
C ASP A 70 -12.39 -1.89 -3.71
N VAL A 71 -13.70 -2.07 -3.93
CA VAL A 71 -14.48 -3.19 -3.38
C VAL A 71 -15.43 -3.78 -4.44
N LEU A 72 -15.33 -5.09 -4.65
CA LEU A 72 -16.22 -5.87 -5.52
C LEU A 72 -17.01 -6.89 -4.71
N THR A 73 -18.34 -6.79 -4.76
CA THR A 73 -19.26 -7.77 -4.18
C THR A 73 -19.90 -8.60 -5.31
N ASN A 74 -20.89 -9.44 -4.97
CA ASN A 74 -21.65 -10.18 -5.98
C ASN A 74 -22.61 -9.28 -6.78
N THR A 75 -22.95 -8.09 -6.27
CA THR A 75 -24.01 -7.24 -6.81
C THR A 75 -23.58 -5.79 -7.03
N GLU A 76 -22.45 -5.35 -6.46
CA GLU A 76 -21.96 -3.98 -6.53
C GLU A 76 -20.48 -3.90 -6.91
N ILE A 77 -20.16 -2.83 -7.65
CA ILE A 77 -18.82 -2.28 -7.79
C ILE A 77 -18.80 -0.98 -6.97
N ILE A 78 -17.87 -0.88 -6.04
CA ILE A 78 -17.80 0.24 -5.10
C ILE A 78 -16.41 0.88 -5.18
N GLU A 79 -16.39 2.20 -5.26
CA GLU A 79 -15.20 3.06 -5.22
C GLU A 79 -15.23 3.89 -3.93
N VAL A 80 -14.16 3.86 -3.15
CA VAL A 80 -14.03 4.56 -1.88
C VAL A 80 -13.13 5.77 -2.07
N LYS A 81 -13.70 6.96 -1.88
CA LYS A 81 -12.97 8.22 -2.08
C LYS A 81 -13.12 9.17 -0.91
N ASN A 82 -12.09 9.97 -0.66
CA ASN A 82 -12.23 11.22 0.04
C ASN A 82 -13.24 12.09 -0.70
N THR A 83 -14.11 12.79 0.04
CA THR A 83 -15.21 13.57 -0.54
C THR A 83 -14.75 14.62 -1.54
N LYS A 84 -13.55 15.19 -1.39
CA LYS A 84 -12.96 16.12 -2.36
C LYS A 84 -12.70 15.49 -3.74
N GLY A 85 -12.54 14.17 -3.79
CA GLY A 85 -12.27 13.38 -4.99
C GLY A 85 -13.50 12.87 -5.73
N TRP A 86 -14.72 13.27 -5.35
CA TRP A 86 -15.97 12.68 -5.87
C TRP A 86 -16.07 12.64 -7.40
N LYS A 87 -15.59 13.67 -8.12
CA LYS A 87 -15.60 13.69 -9.59
C LYS A 87 -14.72 12.59 -10.19
N SER A 88 -13.56 12.34 -9.58
CA SER A 88 -12.65 11.27 -10.01
C SER A 88 -13.26 9.89 -9.76
N ALA A 89 -13.97 9.72 -8.64
CA ALA A 89 -14.67 8.47 -8.34
C ALA A 89 -15.72 8.12 -9.41
N ILE A 90 -16.49 9.12 -9.87
CA ILE A 90 -17.44 8.92 -10.98
C ILE A 90 -16.72 8.49 -12.26
N GLY A 91 -15.56 9.09 -12.56
CA GLY A 91 -14.74 8.70 -13.71
C GLY A 91 -14.31 7.24 -13.63
N GLN A 92 -13.80 6.80 -12.48
CA GLN A 92 -13.35 5.43 -12.25
C GLN A 92 -14.50 4.42 -12.39
N ILE A 93 -15.65 4.67 -11.75
CA ILE A 93 -16.84 3.81 -11.87
C ILE A 93 -17.30 3.68 -13.33
N LYS A 94 -17.28 4.77 -14.11
CA LYS A 94 -17.61 4.72 -15.54
C LYS A 94 -16.64 3.86 -16.33
N SER A 95 -15.35 3.92 -16.01
CA SER A 95 -14.32 3.13 -16.68
C SER A 95 -14.41 1.63 -16.36
N TYR A 96 -14.84 1.26 -15.15
CA TYR A 96 -15.00 -0.16 -14.76
C TYR A 96 -16.10 -0.89 -15.52
N GLY A 97 -17.13 -0.18 -15.99
CA GLY A 97 -18.28 -0.76 -16.71
C GLY A 97 -18.10 -0.88 -18.22
N GLN A 98 -16.90 -0.63 -18.76
CA GLN A 98 -16.59 -0.68 -20.19
C GLN A 98 -16.00 -2.02 -20.64
#